data_AF-A0A662UZM1-F1
#
_entry.id   AF-A0A662UZM1-F1
#
_cell.length_a   1.000
_cell.length_b   1.000
_cell.length_c   1.000
_cell.angle_alpha   90.00
_cell.angle_beta   90.00
_cell.angle_gamma   90.00
#
_symmetry.space_group_name_H-M   'P 1'
#
loop_
_entity.id
_entity.type
_entity.pdbx_description
1 polymer ?
#
loop_
_entity_poly.entity_id
_entity_poly.type
_entity_poly.pdbx_seq_one_letter_code
_entity_poly.pdbx_strand_id
1 'polypeptide(L)'
;MHHGFLRILVVPGYECVDELSRFLDRILSRFPGVKFFIIGEKWVVERVGKALGRRVLARGNVVLYKVDHRIEKKFSEALRLFINVNPSLVIFFLRKFFEEGFDPRLFYPLALNKEVPVYSYVKDKSSYIGVGEIVYSVADLISLIERFYTNWRHT
;
A
#
# COMPACT_ATOMS: atom_id res chain seq x y z
N MET A 1 6.14 -25.50 6.80
CA MET A 1 6.43 -24.68 5.60
C MET A 1 5.20 -23.81 5.34
N HIS A 2 5.31 -22.49 5.50
CA HIS A 2 4.17 -21.59 5.29
C HIS A 2 3.80 -21.51 3.80
N HIS A 3 2.54 -21.86 3.48
CA HIS A 3 1.92 -21.63 2.17
C HIS A 3 1.25 -20.24 2.09
N GLY A 4 1.91 -19.21 2.63
CA GLY A 4 1.37 -17.85 2.72
C GLY A 4 1.96 -16.89 1.69
N PHE A 5 1.45 -15.67 1.66
CA PHE A 5 2.08 -14.53 1.00
C PHE A 5 2.29 -13.43 2.04
N LEU A 6 3.38 -12.67 1.94
CA LEU A 6 3.51 -11.40 2.66
C LEU A 6 2.51 -10.41 2.05
N ARG A 7 1.48 -10.02 2.80
CA ARG A 7 0.38 -9.19 2.29
C ARG A 7 0.64 -7.73 2.64
N ILE A 8 0.81 -6.89 1.64
CA ILE A 8 1.07 -5.46 1.84
C ILE A 8 -0.13 -4.67 1.32
N LEU A 9 -0.75 -3.87 2.19
CA LEU A 9 -1.78 -2.92 1.79
C LEU A 9 -1.11 -1.60 1.39
N VAL A 10 -1.41 -1.09 0.21
CA VAL A 10 -0.88 0.18 -0.30
C VAL A 10 -2.04 1.14 -0.55
N VAL A 11 -1.92 2.34 0.02
CA VAL A 11 -2.83 3.46 -0.21
C VAL A 11 -2.05 4.54 -0.98
N PRO A 12 -2.25 4.65 -2.31
CA PRO A 12 -1.49 5.56 -3.16
C PRO A 12 -1.97 7.01 -3.03
N GLY A 13 -1.04 7.96 -3.20
CA GLY A 13 -1.35 9.36 -3.49
C GLY A 13 -1.63 9.63 -4.96
N TYR A 14 -2.08 10.84 -5.28
CA TYR A 14 -2.53 11.22 -6.63
C TYR A 14 -1.39 11.30 -7.65
N GLU A 15 -0.20 11.69 -7.20
CA GLU A 15 0.99 11.89 -8.05
C GLU A 15 1.98 10.72 -7.98
N CYS A 16 1.58 9.56 -7.45
CA CYS A 16 2.52 8.48 -7.16
C CYS A 16 2.75 7.47 -8.28
N VAL A 17 1.98 7.52 -9.37
CA VAL A 17 1.83 6.41 -10.33
C VAL A 17 3.15 5.86 -10.85
N ASP A 18 4.04 6.72 -11.36
CA ASP A 18 5.28 6.28 -11.99
C ASP A 18 6.24 5.65 -10.97
N GLU A 19 6.33 6.26 -9.79
CA GLU A 19 7.23 5.82 -8.73
C GLU A 19 6.74 4.54 -8.06
N LEU A 20 5.43 4.45 -7.79
CA LEU A 20 4.77 3.26 -7.28
C LEU A 20 4.94 2.09 -8.26
N SER A 21 4.77 2.32 -9.57
CA SER A 21 4.89 1.26 -10.57
C SER A 21 6.33 0.71 -10.62
N ARG A 22 7.33 1.60 -10.65
CA ARG A 22 8.75 1.19 -10.61
C ARG A 22 9.10 0.47 -9.31
N PHE A 23 8.56 0.92 -8.18
CA PHE A 23 8.76 0.28 -6.89
C PHE A 23 8.18 -1.15 -6.87
N LEU A 24 6.95 -1.31 -7.35
CA LEU A 24 6.29 -2.61 -7.43
C LEU A 24 7.04 -3.57 -8.34
N ASP A 25 7.49 -3.13 -9.52
CA ASP A 25 8.29 -3.96 -10.43
C ASP A 25 9.59 -4.47 -9.78
N ARG A 26 10.27 -3.60 -9.02
CA ARG A 26 11.50 -3.97 -8.28
C ARG A 26 11.21 -4.96 -7.15
N ILE A 27 10.15 -4.78 -6.38
CA ILE A 27 9.80 -5.72 -5.31
C ILE A 27 9.36 -7.06 -5.89
N LEU A 28 8.49 -7.06 -6.89
CA LEU A 28 7.91 -8.28 -7.45
C LEU A 28 8.92 -9.11 -8.24
N SER A 29 9.96 -8.50 -8.80
CA SER A 29 11.08 -9.23 -9.42
C SER A 29 12.00 -9.87 -8.38
N ARG A 30 12.15 -9.28 -7.20
CA ARG A 30 13.05 -9.75 -6.14
C ARG A 30 12.38 -10.69 -5.12
N PHE A 31 11.09 -10.49 -4.85
CA PHE A 31 10.36 -11.17 -3.78
C PHE A 31 9.03 -11.75 -4.29
N PRO A 32 9.03 -12.94 -4.94
CA PRO A 32 7.84 -13.52 -5.57
C PRO A 32 6.73 -13.92 -4.59
N GLY A 33 7.03 -14.03 -3.29
CA GLY A 33 6.07 -14.32 -2.23
C GLY A 33 5.35 -13.09 -1.65
N VAL A 34 5.54 -11.91 -2.23
CA VAL A 34 4.86 -10.67 -1.81
C VAL A 34 3.58 -10.50 -2.62
N LYS A 35 2.49 -10.14 -1.94
CA LYS A 35 1.21 -9.78 -2.55
C LYS A 35 0.79 -8.38 -2.12
N PHE A 36 0.62 -7.50 -3.10
CA PHE A 36 0.16 -6.14 -2.91
C PHE A 36 -1.35 -6.02 -3.12
N PHE A 37 -2.01 -5.34 -2.19
CA PHE A 37 -3.38 -4.89 -2.32
C PHE A 37 -3.35 -3.37 -2.42
N ILE A 38 -3.69 -2.82 -3.58
CA ILE A 38 -3.65 -1.38 -3.84
C ILE A 38 -5.08 -0.87 -3.80
N ILE A 39 -5.38 -0.02 -2.83
CA ILE A 39 -6.70 0.59 -2.64
C ILE A 39 -6.58 2.11 -2.75
N GLY A 40 -7.34 2.69 -3.67
CA GLY A 40 -7.33 4.14 -3.90
C GLY A 40 -8.45 4.59 -4.80
N GLU A 41 -8.46 5.87 -5.13
CA GLU A 41 -9.41 6.40 -6.11
C GLU A 41 -9.32 5.68 -7.45
N LYS A 42 -10.48 5.46 -8.07
CA LYS A 42 -10.61 4.74 -9.35
C LYS A 42 -9.57 5.17 -10.38
N TRP A 43 -9.42 6.48 -10.60
CA TRP A 43 -8.52 6.99 -11.65
C TRP A 43 -7.04 6.75 -11.32
N VAL A 44 -6.63 6.85 -10.05
CA VAL A 44 -5.25 6.54 -9.60
C VAL A 44 -4.95 5.08 -9.81
N VAL A 45 -5.81 4.20 -9.30
CA VAL A 45 -5.65 2.75 -9.34
C VAL A 45 -5.66 2.24 -10.79
N GLU A 46 -6.48 2.83 -11.66
CA GLU A 46 -6.48 2.51 -13.10
C GLU A 46 -5.19 2.94 -13.78
N ARG A 47 -4.62 4.09 -13.44
CA ARG A 47 -3.33 4.54 -13.97
C ARG A 47 -2.18 3.63 -13.52
N VAL A 48 -2.15 3.25 -12.24
CA VAL A 48 -1.18 2.27 -11.72
C VAL A 48 -1.32 0.93 -12.45
N GLY A 49 -2.54 0.42 -12.61
CA GLY A 49 -2.79 -0.83 -13.32
C GLY A 49 -2.35 -0.79 -14.79
N LYS A 50 -2.52 0.35 -15.48
CA LYS A 50 -2.02 0.53 -16.84
C LYS A 50 -0.48 0.54 -16.89
N ALA A 51 0.16 1.20 -15.93
CA ALA A 51 1.61 1.37 -15.87
C ALA A 51 2.36 0.05 -15.57
N LEU A 52 1.83 -0.81 -14.70
CA LEU A 52 2.41 -2.13 -14.39
C LEU A 52 2.38 -3.13 -15.56
N GLY A 53 1.47 -2.90 -16.52
CA GLY A 53 1.30 -3.77 -17.68
C GLY A 53 0.67 -5.14 -17.36
N ARG A 54 0.19 -5.82 -18.42
CA ARG A 54 -0.61 -7.05 -18.30
C ARG A 54 0.16 -8.23 -17.66
N ARG A 55 1.49 -8.29 -17.85
CA ARG A 55 2.32 -9.41 -17.38
C ARG A 55 2.43 -9.45 -15.85
N VAL A 56 2.55 -8.30 -15.20
CA VAL A 56 2.62 -8.21 -13.74
C VAL A 56 1.27 -8.55 -13.10
N LEU A 57 0.19 -8.05 -13.70
CA LEU A 57 -1.17 -8.33 -13.24
C LEU A 57 -1.54 -9.82 -13.36
N ALA A 58 -1.12 -10.48 -14.45
CA ALA A 58 -1.39 -11.91 -14.67
C ALA A 58 -0.74 -12.84 -13.63
N ARG A 59 0.31 -12.40 -12.94
CA ARG A 59 0.95 -13.18 -11.86
C ARG A 59 0.11 -13.22 -10.58
N GLY A 60 -0.89 -12.37 -10.45
CA GLY A 60 -1.81 -12.36 -9.29
C GLY A 60 -1.19 -11.80 -7.99
N ASN A 61 0.04 -11.30 -8.04
CA ASN A 61 0.72 -10.66 -6.91
C ASN A 61 0.25 -9.22 -6.65
N VAL A 62 -0.49 -8.60 -7.57
CA VAL A 62 -1.06 -7.26 -7.39
C VAL A 62 -2.57 -7.33 -7.55
N VAL A 63 -3.30 -6.90 -6.53
CA VAL A 63 -4.76 -6.77 -6.53
C VAL A 63 -5.10 -5.29 -6.48
N LEU A 64 -5.88 -4.82 -7.45
CA LEU A 64 -6.28 -3.43 -7.58
C LEU A 64 -7.73 -3.26 -7.11
N TYR A 65 -7.95 -2.46 -6.07
CA TYR A 65 -9.26 -2.13 -5.56
C TYR A 65 -9.56 -0.64 -5.76
N LYS A 66 -10.57 -0.38 -6.60
CA LYS A 66 -10.97 0.96 -7.00
C LYS A 66 -12.07 1.45 -6.07
N VAL A 67 -11.92 2.65 -5.53
CA VAL A 67 -12.97 3.31 -4.77
C VAL A 67 -13.54 4.48 -5.57
N ASP A 68 -14.85 4.61 -5.54
CA ASP A 68 -15.57 5.78 -6.05
C ASP A 68 -15.64 6.85 -4.95
N HIS A 69 -14.93 7.97 -5.14
CA HIS A 69 -14.82 9.06 -4.16
C HIS A 69 -16.16 9.73 -3.85
N ARG A 70 -17.17 9.58 -4.73
CA ARG A 70 -18.51 10.14 -4.53
C ARG A 70 -19.25 9.54 -3.33
N ILE A 71 -18.69 8.49 -2.71
CA ILE A 71 -19.25 7.80 -1.56
C ILE A 71 -18.13 7.63 -0.54
N GLU A 72 -17.81 8.69 0.21
CA GLU A 72 -16.77 8.73 1.25
C GLU A 72 -16.86 7.56 2.25
N LYS A 73 -18.10 7.14 2.60
CA LYS A 73 -18.37 5.94 3.41
C LYS A 73 -17.73 4.67 2.82
N LYS A 74 -17.71 4.52 1.48
CA LYS A 74 -17.13 3.34 0.82
C LYS A 74 -15.61 3.28 0.89
N PHE A 75 -14.89 4.41 0.93
CA PHE A 75 -13.43 4.40 1.06
C PHE A 75 -13.02 3.89 2.44
N SER A 76 -13.67 4.43 3.47
CA SER A 76 -13.44 4.04 4.86
C SER A 76 -13.88 2.59 5.13
N GLU A 77 -15.04 2.17 4.61
CA GLU A 77 -15.50 0.78 4.72
C GLU A 77 -14.58 -0.20 3.97
N ALA A 78 -14.13 0.16 2.77
CA ALA A 78 -13.21 -0.68 2.02
C ALA A 78 -11.87 -0.84 2.77
N LEU A 79 -11.33 0.24 3.34
CA LEU A 79 -10.13 0.15 4.16
C LEU A 79 -10.33 -0.70 5.42
N ARG A 80 -11.49 -0.61 6.08
CA ARG A 80 -11.84 -1.50 7.20
C ARG A 80 -11.85 -2.97 6.78
N LEU A 81 -12.41 -3.28 5.60
CA LEU A 81 -12.36 -4.63 5.03
C LEU A 81 -10.92 -5.07 4.75
N PHE A 82 -10.06 -4.18 4.24
CA PHE A 82 -8.67 -4.52 3.96
C PHE A 82 -7.80 -4.69 5.21
N ILE A 83 -8.07 -3.97 6.30
CA ILE A 83 -7.46 -4.30 7.60
C ILE A 83 -8.04 -5.63 8.15
N ASN A 84 -9.30 -5.93 7.87
CA ASN A 84 -9.92 -7.20 8.26
C ASN A 84 -9.35 -8.44 7.55
N VAL A 85 -8.70 -8.27 6.40
CA VAL A 85 -7.95 -9.37 5.76
C VAL A 85 -6.51 -9.52 6.30
N ASN A 86 -6.19 -8.87 7.43
CA ASN A 86 -4.92 -8.94 8.17
C ASN A 86 -3.69 -8.77 7.24
N PRO A 87 -3.46 -7.56 6.72
CA PRO A 87 -2.23 -7.25 6.01
C PRO A 87 -1.05 -7.32 6.97
N SER A 88 0.11 -7.74 6.48
CA SER A 88 1.35 -7.80 7.26
C SER A 88 1.90 -6.40 7.56
N LEU A 89 1.63 -5.43 6.67
CA LEU A 89 1.91 -4.02 6.88
C LEU A 89 1.08 -3.15 5.92
N VAL A 90 1.00 -1.86 6.25
CA VAL A 90 0.31 -0.84 5.45
C VAL A 90 1.31 0.23 5.02
N ILE A 91 1.24 0.65 3.75
CA ILE A 91 2.04 1.75 3.21
C ILE A 91 1.12 2.84 2.63
N PHE A 92 1.19 4.03 3.19
CA PHE A 92 0.77 5.26 2.51
C PHE A 92 1.87 5.69 1.55
N PHE A 93 1.61 5.62 0.25
CA PHE A 93 2.63 5.85 -0.77
C PHE A 93 2.44 7.22 -1.40
N LEU A 94 3.28 8.20 -1.01
CA LEU A 94 3.22 9.59 -1.48
C LEU A 94 1.84 10.24 -1.37
N ARG A 95 1.05 9.91 -0.33
CA ARG A 95 -0.30 10.45 -0.15
C ARG A 95 -0.29 11.78 0.60
N LYS A 96 -0.87 12.83 0.01
CA LYS A 96 -0.86 14.20 0.57
C LYS A 96 -2.04 14.47 1.51
N PHE A 97 -1.87 15.35 2.50
CA PHE A 97 -2.90 15.62 3.52
C PHE A 97 -4.16 16.31 2.98
N PHE A 98 -4.03 17.01 1.84
CA PHE A 98 -5.12 17.72 1.18
C PHE A 98 -5.83 16.86 0.12
N GLU A 99 -5.43 15.60 -0.06
CA GLU A 99 -6.15 14.69 -0.96
C GLU A 99 -7.50 14.32 -0.32
N GLU A 100 -8.57 14.90 -0.86
CA GLU A 100 -9.96 14.72 -0.40
C GLU A 100 -10.39 13.25 -0.37
N GLY A 101 -11.42 12.93 0.43
CA GLY A 101 -12.04 11.60 0.45
C GLY A 101 -11.31 10.53 1.26
N PHE A 102 -10.30 10.91 2.06
CA PHE A 102 -9.58 10.00 2.95
C PHE A 102 -9.27 10.64 4.32
N ASP A 103 -9.91 10.16 5.38
CA ASP A 103 -9.55 10.51 6.76
C ASP A 103 -8.70 9.38 7.39
N PRO A 104 -7.36 9.57 7.55
CA PRO A 104 -6.51 8.58 8.18
C PRO A 104 -6.88 8.25 9.63
N ARG A 105 -7.60 9.14 10.33
CA ARG A 105 -8.04 8.91 11.72
C ARG A 105 -9.07 7.79 11.83
N LEU A 106 -9.80 7.48 10.75
CA LEU A 106 -10.74 6.35 10.72
C LEU A 106 -10.04 5.00 10.57
N PHE A 107 -8.81 5.03 10.06
CA PHE A 107 -8.02 3.85 9.72
C PHE A 107 -7.01 3.49 10.82
N TYR A 108 -6.28 4.49 11.31
CA TYR A 108 -5.12 4.29 12.17
C TYR A 108 -5.43 3.54 13.48
N PRO A 109 -6.52 3.85 14.22
CA PRO A 109 -6.87 3.08 15.42
C PRO A 109 -7.16 1.60 15.14
N LEU A 110 -7.75 1.28 13.99
CA LEU A 110 -8.06 -0.11 13.62
C LEU A 110 -6.78 -0.89 13.28
N ALA A 111 -5.82 -0.26 12.60
CA ALA A 111 -4.52 -0.86 12.34
C ALA A 111 -3.73 -1.11 13.63
N LEU A 112 -3.72 -0.13 14.55
CA LEU A 112 -3.08 -0.25 15.86
C LEU A 112 -3.67 -1.37 16.71
N ASN A 113 -5.00 -1.47 16.80
CA ASN A 113 -5.67 -2.53 17.57
C ASN A 113 -5.36 -3.95 17.06
N LYS A 114 -4.90 -4.07 15.81
CA LYS A 114 -4.52 -5.34 15.20
C LYS A 114 -3.01 -5.52 15.09
N GLU A 115 -2.25 -4.61 15.69
CA GLU A 115 -0.78 -4.62 15.65
C GLU A 115 -0.22 -4.64 14.22
N VAL A 116 -0.98 -4.08 13.27
CA VAL A 116 -0.54 -3.98 11.88
C VAL A 116 0.36 -2.74 11.77
N PRO A 117 1.64 -2.90 11.41
CA PRO A 117 2.55 -1.78 11.29
C PRO A 117 2.17 -0.90 10.09
N VAL A 118 2.22 0.41 10.30
CA VAL A 118 1.83 1.43 9.33
C VAL A 118 3.02 2.31 9.00
N TYR A 119 3.26 2.51 7.71
CA TYR A 119 4.33 3.34 7.20
C TYR A 119 3.81 4.39 6.23
N SER A 120 4.43 5.57 6.26
CA SER A 120 4.24 6.63 5.26
C SER A 120 5.52 6.84 4.47
N TYR A 121 5.49 6.49 3.19
CA TYR A 121 6.55 6.86 2.26
C TYR A 121 6.30 8.25 1.69
N VAL A 122 7.21 9.18 1.97
CA VAL A 122 7.09 10.61 1.63
C VAL A 122 8.40 11.16 1.07
N LYS A 123 8.35 12.22 0.28
CA LYS A 123 9.55 12.94 -0.20
C LYS A 123 9.98 14.10 0.69
N ASP A 124 9.01 14.70 1.40
CA ASP A 124 9.21 15.77 2.38
C ASP A 124 8.17 15.64 3.51
N LYS A 125 8.40 16.28 4.66
CA LYS A 125 7.47 16.22 5.80
C LYS A 125 6.23 17.12 5.64
N SER A 126 6.34 18.22 4.90
CA SER A 126 5.34 19.30 4.92
C SER A 126 4.04 18.97 4.20
N SER A 127 4.10 18.13 3.17
CA SER A 127 2.98 17.96 2.22
C SER A 127 2.20 16.66 2.38
N TYR A 128 2.69 15.72 3.18
CA TYR A 128 2.24 14.33 3.18
C TYR A 128 1.55 13.90 4.47
N ILE A 129 0.69 12.88 4.35
CA ILE A 129 0.07 12.22 5.49
C ILE A 129 1.16 11.52 6.31
N GLY A 130 1.55 12.10 7.44
CA GLY A 130 2.56 11.55 8.36
C GLY A 130 1.95 10.57 9.37
N VAL A 131 1.40 9.47 8.89
CA VAL A 131 0.73 8.45 9.72
C VAL A 131 1.62 7.22 9.85
N GLY A 132 1.83 6.75 11.08
CA GLY A 132 2.77 5.68 11.36
C GLY A 132 4.24 6.12 11.21
N GLU A 133 5.13 5.18 10.94
CA GLU A 133 6.57 5.45 10.78
C GLU A 133 6.87 6.03 9.39
N ILE A 134 7.66 7.10 9.34
CA ILE A 134 7.93 7.82 8.08
C ILE A 134 9.21 7.28 7.42
N VAL A 135 9.11 7.00 6.12
CA VAL A 135 10.21 6.57 5.27
C VAL A 135 10.46 7.61 4.18
N TYR A 136 11.70 8.06 4.02
CA TYR A 136 12.06 9.18 3.12
C TYR A 136 12.65 8.76 1.78
N SER A 137 12.91 7.47 1.57
CA SER A 137 13.45 6.99 0.30
C SER A 137 12.86 5.64 -0.12
N VAL A 138 12.77 5.43 -1.44
CA VAL A 138 12.37 4.13 -2.01
C VAL A 138 13.33 3.02 -1.57
N ALA A 139 14.63 3.31 -1.41
CA ALA A 139 15.62 2.32 -1.00
C ALA A 139 15.37 1.83 0.44
N ASP A 140 15.04 2.74 1.34
CA ASP A 140 14.69 2.40 2.72
C ASP A 140 13.38 1.61 2.77
N LEU A 141 12.41 1.99 1.94
CA LEU A 141 11.13 1.27 1.82
C LEU A 141 11.33 -0.16 1.31
N ILE A 142 12.23 -0.36 0.33
CA ILE A 142 12.60 -1.70 -0.16
C ILE A 142 13.29 -2.50 0.95
N SER A 143 14.24 -1.90 1.67
CA SER A 143 14.96 -2.54 2.76
C SER A 143 14.03 -2.94 3.91
N LEU A 144 13.01 -2.11 4.18
CA LEU A 144 11.94 -2.42 5.11
C LEU A 144 11.18 -3.68 4.68
N ILE A 145 10.70 -3.73 3.43
CA ILE A 145 9.98 -4.90 2.91
C ILE A 145 10.86 -6.16 2.95
N GLU A 146 12.14 -6.05 2.66
CA GLU A 146 13.09 -7.16 2.72
C GLU A 146 13.19 -7.75 4.14
N ARG A 147 13.23 -6.91 5.18
CA ARG A 147 13.19 -7.35 6.58
C ARG A 147 11.89 -8.08 6.91
N PHE A 148 10.75 -7.51 6.54
CA PHE A 148 9.45 -8.17 6.73
C PHE A 148 9.37 -9.52 6.00
N TYR A 149 9.87 -9.57 4.77
CA TYR A 149 9.88 -10.78 3.95
C TYR A 149 10.77 -11.88 4.54
N THR A 150 11.94 -11.51 5.05
CA THR A 150 12.88 -12.44 5.69
C THR A 150 12.25 -13.01 6.97
N ASN A 151 11.75 -12.15 7.85
CA ASN A 151 11.09 -12.59 9.10
C ASN A 151 9.88 -13.49 8.80
N TRP A 152 9.04 -13.10 7.84
CA TRP A 152 7.88 -13.88 7.40
C TRP A 152 8.23 -15.27 6.88
N ARG A 153 9.39 -15.45 6.24
CA ARG A 153 9.84 -16.78 5.79
C ARG A 153 10.29 -17.70 6.93
N HIS A 154 10.63 -17.13 8.09
CA HIS A 154 11.18 -17.86 9.24
C HIS A 154 10.16 -18.08 10.36
N THR A 155 9.04 -17.36 10.37
CA THR A 155 7.80 -17.72 11.08
C THR A 155 7.04 -18.78 10.32
#